data_AF-A0A962XHE2-F1
#
_entry.id   AF-A0A962XHE2-F1
#
_cell.length_a   1.000
_cell.length_b   1.000
_cell.length_c   1.000
_cell.angle_alpha   90.00
_cell.angle_beta   90.00
_cell.angle_gamma   90.00
#
_symmetry.space_group_name_H-M   'P 1'
#
loop_
_entity.id
_entity.type
_entity.pdbx_description
1 polymer ?
#
loop_
_entity_poly.entity_id
_entity_poly.type
_entity_poly.pdbx_seq_one_letter_code
_entity_poly.pdbx_strand_id
1 'polypeptide(L)'
;NDLERLLGKREMWETRLLRELFNVLWAGVRRRRRSADHERLWFSLVGYCLRPGFGVPLDEWRVGQLWTLYEQGVQFVRDAQNCSEWWTLWRRVAGGLDAAAQARLGEELLIGLRPLTGKTARDKQPGVEDMARLAAVLERLPAARKVELGQLLLKRLMRKGESPHLWWAVGRLGARIPAYGSAHDVVPITVAEEWLDRVMALDWKTVTPAAFAATLLARLSGDRERDLSEALRQRVIQQLRSIKAPATWLQMIEDVVELDEADTGRVFGETLPPGLRLVG
;
A
#
# COMPACT_ATOMS: atom_id res chain seq x y z
N ASN A 1 26.06 3.29 5.29
CA ASN A 1 25.71 2.93 3.90
C ASN A 1 26.52 3.84 2.97
N ASP A 2 27.45 3.30 2.18
CA ASP A 2 28.40 4.12 1.40
C ASP A 2 27.73 5.07 0.40
N LEU A 3 26.58 4.67 -0.14
CA LEU A 3 25.80 5.51 -1.05
C LEU A 3 25.31 6.79 -0.38
N GLU A 4 24.80 6.72 0.85
CA GLU A 4 24.31 7.91 1.57
C GLU A 4 25.45 8.82 2.02
N ARG A 5 26.65 8.25 2.22
CA ARG A 5 27.86 9.04 2.46
C ARG A 5 28.26 9.84 1.21
N LEU A 6 28.08 9.29 0.02
CA LEU A 6 28.47 9.93 -1.25
C LEU A 6 27.39 10.85 -1.82
N LEU A 7 26.12 10.46 -1.70
CA LEU A 7 24.97 11.10 -2.35
C LEU A 7 24.13 11.92 -1.36
N GLY A 8 24.50 11.93 -0.08
CA GLY A 8 23.73 12.54 0.99
C GLY A 8 22.55 11.68 1.43
N LYS A 9 21.70 12.26 2.28
CA LYS A 9 20.52 11.61 2.85
C LYS A 9 19.58 11.08 1.77
N ARG A 10 19.09 9.86 1.95
CA ARG A 10 18.32 9.15 0.93
C ARG A 10 17.03 9.88 0.54
N GLU A 11 16.40 10.56 1.50
CA GLU A 11 15.17 11.33 1.27
C GLU A 11 15.37 12.51 0.33
N MET A 12 16.62 12.97 0.16
CA MET A 12 16.99 14.08 -0.71
C MET A 12 17.38 13.64 -2.13
N TRP A 13 17.40 12.33 -2.40
CA TRP A 13 17.80 11.83 -3.72
C TRP A 13 16.71 12.15 -4.74
N GLU A 14 17.03 13.06 -5.66
CA GLU A 14 16.11 13.50 -6.70
C GLU A 14 15.71 12.37 -7.65
N THR A 15 14.52 12.50 -8.23
CA THR A 15 13.94 11.51 -9.15
C THR A 15 14.89 11.08 -10.27
N ARG A 16 15.62 12.03 -10.88
CA ARG A 16 16.59 11.72 -11.94
C ARG A 16 17.72 10.80 -11.45
N LEU A 17 18.30 11.13 -10.29
CA LEU A 17 19.34 10.30 -9.67
C LEU A 17 18.81 8.90 -9.37
N LEU A 18 17.60 8.79 -8.83
CA LEU A 18 16.98 7.50 -8.54
C LEU A 18 16.83 6.63 -9.80
N ARG A 19 16.40 7.20 -10.93
CA ARG A 19 16.27 6.43 -12.18
C ARG A 19 17.63 6.02 -12.77
N GLU A 20 18.69 6.81 -12.57
CA GLU A 20 20.04 6.39 -12.95
C GLU A 20 20.59 5.30 -12.03
N LEU A 21 20.36 5.39 -10.73
CA LEU A 21 20.71 4.34 -9.78
C LEU A 21 20.00 3.02 -10.10
N PHE A 22 18.73 3.08 -10.52
CA PHE A 22 18.01 1.92 -11.02
C PHE A 22 18.76 1.26 -12.19
N ASN A 23 19.20 2.04 -13.20
CA ASN A 23 19.90 1.50 -14.36
C ASN A 23 21.18 0.73 -13.95
N VAL A 24 21.94 1.27 -12.98
CA VAL A 24 23.14 0.62 -12.43
C VAL A 24 22.80 -0.67 -11.69
N LEU A 25 21.76 -0.65 -10.84
CA LEU A 25 21.29 -1.83 -10.10
C LEU A 25 20.79 -2.93 -11.05
N TRP A 26 20.09 -2.53 -12.11
CA TRP A 26 19.56 -3.44 -13.12
C TRP A 26 20.68 -4.11 -13.93
N ALA A 27 21.72 -3.38 -14.33
CA ALA A 27 22.91 -3.95 -14.97
C ALA A 27 23.59 -5.04 -14.10
N GLY A 28 23.41 -4.96 -12.77
CA GLY A 28 23.87 -5.93 -11.79
C GLY A 28 22.89 -7.04 -11.41
N VAL A 29 21.71 -7.14 -12.02
CA VAL A 29 20.59 -8.00 -11.57
C VAL A 29 20.97 -9.47 -11.37
N ARG A 30 21.87 -10.02 -12.20
CA ARG A 30 22.34 -11.42 -12.08
C ARG A 30 23.14 -11.69 -10.79
N ARG A 31 23.73 -10.65 -10.20
CA ARG A 31 24.56 -10.74 -8.99
C ARG A 31 23.78 -10.55 -7.70
N ARG A 32 22.50 -10.17 -7.76
CA ARG A 32 21.65 -9.94 -6.56
C ARG A 32 21.57 -11.17 -5.67
N ARG A 33 21.69 -12.37 -6.25
CA ARG A 33 21.49 -13.67 -5.60
C ARG A 33 22.73 -14.27 -4.92
N ARG A 34 23.81 -13.48 -4.77
CA ARG A 34 25.09 -13.95 -4.21
C ARG A 34 25.03 -14.31 -2.72
N SER A 35 24.26 -13.56 -1.94
CA SER A 35 23.99 -13.84 -0.52
C SER A 35 22.64 -13.25 -0.12
N ALA A 36 22.13 -13.62 1.06
CA ALA A 36 20.91 -13.06 1.62
C ALA A 36 20.96 -11.53 1.64
N ASP A 37 22.06 -10.94 2.11
CA ASP A 37 22.27 -9.49 2.14
C ASP A 37 22.28 -8.84 0.76
N HIS A 38 22.91 -9.46 -0.25
CA HIS A 38 22.88 -8.92 -1.62
C HIS A 38 21.45 -8.87 -2.15
N GLU A 39 20.65 -9.91 -1.92
CA GLU A 39 19.29 -9.99 -2.45
C GLU A 39 18.38 -9.00 -1.71
N ARG A 40 18.48 -8.94 -0.37
CA ARG A 40 17.75 -8.00 0.48
C ARG A 40 18.01 -6.54 0.09
N LEU A 41 19.30 -6.15 0.04
CA LEU A 41 19.70 -4.79 -0.29
C LEU A 41 19.29 -4.43 -1.73
N TRP A 42 19.38 -5.39 -2.65
CA TRP A 42 18.96 -5.16 -4.04
C TRP A 42 17.46 -4.92 -4.15
N PHE A 43 16.60 -5.74 -3.51
CA PHE A 43 15.15 -5.52 -3.47
C PHE A 43 14.81 -4.14 -2.87
N SER A 44 15.44 -3.81 -1.73
CA SER A 44 15.21 -2.55 -1.04
C SER A 44 15.57 -1.35 -1.93
N LEU A 45 16.78 -1.35 -2.50
CA LEU A 45 17.28 -0.23 -3.30
C LEU A 45 16.57 -0.10 -4.63
N VAL A 46 16.31 -1.20 -5.35
CA VAL A 46 15.70 -1.12 -6.68
C VAL A 46 14.25 -0.65 -6.57
N GLY A 47 13.51 -1.11 -5.56
CA GLY A 47 12.15 -0.63 -5.28
C GLY A 47 12.15 0.83 -4.86
N TYR A 48 13.09 1.23 -3.99
CA TYR A 48 13.24 2.63 -3.60
C TYR A 48 13.51 3.51 -4.82
N CYS A 49 14.42 3.11 -5.70
CA CYS A 49 14.81 3.88 -6.89
C CYS A 49 13.69 4.02 -7.92
N LEU A 50 12.72 3.10 -7.95
CA LEU A 50 11.68 3.10 -8.97
C LEU A 50 10.31 3.57 -8.47
N ARG A 51 10.11 3.75 -7.15
CA ARG A 51 8.82 4.18 -6.60
C ARG A 51 8.30 5.48 -7.24
N PRO A 52 6.98 5.62 -7.45
CA PRO A 52 5.91 4.64 -7.23
C PRO A 52 5.75 3.61 -8.37
N GLY A 53 6.69 3.57 -9.31
CA GLY A 53 6.66 2.76 -10.54
C GLY A 53 6.15 3.50 -11.77
N PHE A 54 5.76 4.77 -11.64
CA PHE A 54 5.23 5.60 -12.73
C PHE A 54 5.47 7.09 -12.47
N GLY A 55 5.15 7.92 -13.47
CA GLY A 55 5.23 9.38 -13.40
C GLY A 55 6.50 9.98 -14.00
N VAL A 56 7.48 9.15 -14.40
CA VAL A 56 8.71 9.57 -15.10
C VAL A 56 8.81 8.82 -16.44
N PRO A 57 9.36 9.45 -17.51
CA PRO A 57 9.60 8.77 -18.76
C PRO A 57 10.35 7.44 -18.60
N LEU A 58 9.87 6.41 -19.31
CA LEU A 58 10.36 5.03 -19.29
C LEU A 58 10.12 4.25 -17.99
N ASP A 59 9.38 4.77 -17.02
CA ASP A 59 9.06 4.02 -15.80
C ASP A 59 8.28 2.74 -16.09
N GLU A 60 7.29 2.78 -16.98
CA GLU A 60 6.54 1.60 -17.41
C GLU A 60 7.47 0.52 -17.97
N TRP A 61 8.46 0.91 -18.78
CA TRP A 61 9.46 -0.01 -19.31
C TRP A 61 10.36 -0.60 -18.21
N ARG A 62 10.83 0.23 -17.26
CA ARG A 62 11.65 -0.23 -16.11
C ARG A 62 10.88 -1.18 -15.20
N VAL A 63 9.61 -0.88 -14.95
CA VAL A 63 8.72 -1.76 -14.17
C VAL A 63 8.47 -3.06 -14.92
N GLY A 64 8.23 -3.00 -16.23
CA GLY A 64 8.13 -4.19 -17.09
C GLY A 64 9.37 -5.07 -17.02
N GLN A 65 10.57 -4.48 -17.03
CA GLN A 65 11.82 -5.19 -16.81
C GLN A 65 11.85 -5.87 -15.44
N LEU A 66 11.55 -5.14 -14.36
CA LEU A 66 11.49 -5.73 -13.01
C LEU A 66 10.50 -6.90 -12.95
N TRP A 67 9.32 -6.75 -13.56
CA TRP A 67 8.26 -7.76 -13.56
C TRP A 67 8.71 -9.11 -14.12
N THR A 68 9.65 -9.13 -15.07
CA THR A 68 10.26 -10.38 -15.57
C THR A 68 10.96 -11.22 -14.48
N LEU A 69 11.29 -10.60 -13.34
CA LEU A 69 11.89 -11.29 -12.19
C LEU A 69 10.87 -11.89 -11.24
N TYR A 70 9.58 -11.55 -11.37
CA TYR A 70 8.56 -11.94 -10.40
C TYR A 70 8.51 -13.46 -10.20
N GLU A 71 8.52 -14.21 -11.31
CA GLU A 71 8.51 -15.68 -11.32
C GLU A 71 9.72 -16.32 -10.67
N GLN A 72 10.84 -15.61 -10.62
CA GLN A 72 12.05 -16.14 -10.02
C GLN A 72 11.93 -16.17 -8.49
N GLY A 73 11.07 -15.33 -7.90
CA GLY A 73 10.85 -15.24 -6.46
C GLY A 73 12.07 -14.85 -5.64
N VAL A 74 11.99 -15.11 -4.34
CA VAL A 74 13.05 -14.90 -3.36
C VAL A 74 13.94 -16.14 -3.31
N GLN A 75 15.26 -16.00 -3.40
CA GLN A 75 16.17 -17.13 -3.26
C GLN A 75 16.35 -17.53 -1.80
N PHE A 76 16.55 -16.56 -0.91
CA PHE A 76 16.79 -16.80 0.51
C PHE A 76 15.50 -16.77 1.33
N VAL A 77 14.53 -17.62 0.97
CA VAL A 77 13.16 -17.63 1.57
C VAL A 77 13.11 -17.84 3.08
N ARG A 78 14.16 -18.45 3.67
CA ARG A 78 14.27 -18.67 5.12
C ARG A 78 14.65 -17.39 5.87
N ASP A 79 15.15 -16.38 5.16
CA ASP A 79 15.42 -15.07 5.72
C ASP A 79 14.15 -14.22 5.64
N ALA A 80 13.58 -13.90 6.81
CA ALA A 80 12.34 -13.13 6.89
C ALA A 80 12.49 -11.70 6.32
N GLN A 81 13.69 -11.11 6.38
CA GLN A 81 13.94 -9.77 5.83
C GLN A 81 13.98 -9.80 4.31
N ASN A 82 14.54 -10.86 3.69
CA ASN A 82 14.46 -11.02 2.23
C ASN A 82 13.02 -11.11 1.74
N CYS A 83 12.18 -11.88 2.45
CA CYS A 83 10.76 -11.98 2.15
C CYS A 83 10.03 -10.65 2.35
N SER A 84 10.35 -9.89 3.39
CA SER A 84 9.76 -8.57 3.65
C SER A 84 10.14 -7.54 2.57
N GLU A 85 11.42 -7.49 2.18
CA GLU A 85 11.90 -6.58 1.12
C GLU A 85 11.35 -6.96 -0.27
N TRP A 86 11.06 -8.24 -0.51
CA TRP A 86 10.34 -8.67 -1.73
C TRP A 86 8.96 -8.03 -1.83
N TRP A 87 8.15 -8.13 -0.78
CA TRP A 87 6.82 -7.51 -0.75
C TRP A 87 6.92 -5.98 -0.82
N THR A 88 7.90 -5.39 -0.13
CA THR A 88 8.16 -3.94 -0.14
C THR A 88 8.53 -3.45 -1.53
N LEU A 89 9.37 -4.18 -2.27
CA LEU A 89 9.71 -3.89 -3.67
C LEU A 89 8.44 -3.78 -4.51
N TRP A 90 7.60 -4.82 -4.52
CA TRP A 90 6.40 -4.84 -5.35
C TRP A 90 5.39 -3.79 -4.93
N ARG A 91 5.27 -3.51 -3.62
CA ARG A 91 4.43 -2.42 -3.11
C ARG A 91 4.88 -1.07 -3.65
N ARG A 92 6.19 -0.82 -3.63
CA ARG A 92 6.78 0.44 -4.10
C ARG A 92 6.57 0.69 -5.59
N VAL A 93 6.47 -0.35 -6.41
CA VAL A 93 6.35 -0.23 -7.88
C VAL A 93 4.97 -0.57 -8.42
N ALA A 94 4.01 -0.88 -7.54
CA ALA A 94 2.67 -1.34 -7.90
C ALA A 94 1.94 -0.38 -8.86
N GLY A 95 2.17 0.93 -8.72
CA GLY A 95 1.59 1.95 -9.60
C GLY A 95 1.96 1.81 -11.07
N GLY A 96 3.15 1.26 -11.34
CA GLY A 96 3.63 0.99 -12.70
C GLY A 96 3.20 -0.36 -13.27
N LEU A 97 2.72 -1.29 -12.44
CA LEU A 97 2.31 -2.61 -12.90
C LEU A 97 0.98 -2.54 -13.63
N ASP A 98 0.90 -3.14 -14.81
CA ASP A 98 -0.35 -3.26 -15.58
C ASP A 98 -1.44 -4.06 -14.83
N ALA A 99 -2.65 -4.05 -15.37
CA ALA A 99 -3.79 -4.72 -14.76
C ALA A 99 -3.59 -6.25 -14.62
N ALA A 100 -2.92 -6.89 -15.57
CA ALA A 100 -2.68 -8.34 -15.54
C ALA A 100 -1.69 -8.72 -14.43
N ALA A 101 -0.61 -7.94 -14.28
CA ALA A 101 0.36 -8.10 -13.22
C ALA A 101 -0.26 -7.88 -11.83
N GLN A 102 -1.06 -6.83 -11.66
CA GLN A 102 -1.76 -6.61 -10.40
C GLN A 102 -2.81 -7.69 -10.11
N ALA A 103 -3.52 -8.19 -11.12
CA ALA A 103 -4.47 -9.30 -10.96
C ALA A 103 -3.77 -10.57 -10.45
N ARG A 104 -2.62 -10.93 -11.04
CA ARG A 104 -1.80 -12.07 -10.58
C ARG A 104 -1.35 -11.88 -9.12
N LEU A 105 -0.86 -10.70 -8.76
CA LEU A 105 -0.51 -10.38 -7.37
C LEU A 105 -1.71 -10.54 -6.44
N GLY A 106 -2.89 -10.05 -6.85
CA GLY A 106 -4.12 -10.15 -6.07
C GLY A 106 -4.52 -11.59 -5.76
N GLU A 107 -4.37 -12.51 -6.72
CA GLU A 107 -4.64 -13.94 -6.53
C GLU A 107 -3.68 -14.59 -5.53
N GLU A 108 -2.38 -14.33 -5.68
CA GLU A 108 -1.36 -14.85 -4.78
C GLU A 108 -1.55 -14.29 -3.35
N LEU A 109 -1.92 -13.02 -3.22
CA LEU A 109 -2.19 -12.37 -1.94
C LEU A 109 -3.45 -12.90 -1.26
N LEU A 110 -4.49 -13.29 -2.02
CA LEU A 110 -5.65 -13.98 -1.44
C LEU A 110 -5.28 -15.31 -0.80
N ILE A 111 -4.28 -16.01 -1.33
CA ILE A 111 -3.77 -17.25 -0.75
C ILE A 111 -2.88 -16.92 0.45
N GLY A 112 -1.91 -16.02 0.26
CA GLY A 112 -0.94 -15.64 1.29
C GLY A 112 -1.57 -15.00 2.52
N LEU A 113 -2.65 -14.23 2.36
CA LEU A 113 -3.34 -13.58 3.47
C LEU A 113 -4.38 -14.48 4.15
N ARG A 114 -4.61 -15.71 3.67
CA ARG A 114 -5.50 -16.65 4.36
C ARG A 114 -4.94 -16.99 5.74
N PRO A 115 -5.72 -16.76 6.81
CA PRO A 115 -5.27 -17.13 8.14
C PRO A 115 -5.05 -18.64 8.27
N LEU A 116 -4.00 -19.05 8.97
CA LEU A 116 -3.74 -20.46 9.25
C LEU A 116 -4.92 -21.10 10.02
N THR A 117 -5.14 -22.39 9.76
CA THR A 117 -6.26 -23.19 10.30
C THR A 117 -5.76 -24.51 10.90
N GLY A 118 -6.61 -25.18 11.69
CA GLY A 118 -6.26 -26.46 12.29
C GLY A 118 -5.14 -26.36 13.33
N LYS A 119 -4.19 -27.30 13.28
CA LYS A 119 -3.10 -27.42 14.26
C LYS A 119 -2.15 -26.22 14.28
N THR A 120 -2.04 -25.48 13.17
CA THR A 120 -1.17 -24.29 13.02
C THR A 120 -1.93 -22.98 13.19
N ALA A 121 -3.20 -22.99 13.61
CA ALA A 121 -4.02 -21.79 13.71
C ALA A 121 -3.49 -20.73 14.71
N ARG A 122 -2.66 -21.16 15.67
CA ARG A 122 -2.00 -20.29 16.66
C ARG A 122 -0.64 -19.79 16.21
N ASP A 123 -0.10 -20.32 15.11
CA ASP A 123 1.23 -19.96 14.63
C ASP A 123 1.20 -18.56 14.00
N LYS A 124 2.26 -17.79 14.26
CA LYS A 124 2.41 -16.48 13.63
C LYS A 124 2.84 -16.67 12.18
N GLN A 125 1.95 -16.34 11.27
CA GLN A 125 2.29 -16.33 9.85
C GLN A 125 3.21 -15.14 9.53
N PRO A 126 4.37 -15.37 8.89
CA PRO A 126 5.31 -14.31 8.55
C PRO A 126 4.79 -13.45 7.38
N GLY A 127 5.23 -12.19 7.31
CA GLY A 127 5.01 -11.29 6.16
C GLY A 127 3.57 -10.80 5.95
N VAL A 128 2.65 -11.08 6.88
CA VAL A 128 1.22 -10.71 6.76
C VAL A 128 1.02 -9.21 6.55
N GLU A 129 1.73 -8.40 7.32
CA GLU A 129 1.64 -6.94 7.20
C GLU A 129 2.15 -6.45 5.84
N ASP A 130 3.28 -6.98 5.37
CA ASP A 130 3.86 -6.58 4.08
C ASP A 130 2.97 -7.00 2.90
N MET A 131 2.42 -8.22 2.95
CA MET A 131 1.44 -8.71 1.98
C MET A 131 0.17 -7.85 1.96
N ALA A 132 -0.35 -7.49 3.14
CA ALA A 132 -1.54 -6.64 3.23
C ALA A 132 -1.25 -5.22 2.71
N ARG A 133 -0.06 -4.69 2.96
CA ARG A 133 0.36 -3.39 2.43
C ARG A 133 0.51 -3.40 0.90
N LEU A 134 0.99 -4.51 0.32
CA LEU A 134 0.98 -4.69 -1.12
C LEU A 134 -0.45 -4.76 -1.66
N ALA A 135 -1.29 -5.62 -1.09
CA ALA A 135 -2.70 -5.78 -1.53
C ALA A 135 -3.45 -4.43 -1.57
N ALA A 136 -3.21 -3.61 -0.55
CA ALA A 136 -3.83 -2.30 -0.37
C ALA A 136 -3.49 -1.26 -1.45
N VAL A 137 -2.34 -1.40 -2.12
CA VAL A 137 -1.92 -0.45 -3.16
C VAL A 137 -2.26 -0.94 -4.56
N LEU A 138 -2.82 -2.14 -4.75
CA LEU A 138 -3.18 -2.67 -6.07
C LEU A 138 -4.48 -2.05 -6.61
N GLU A 139 -4.41 -0.79 -7.05
CA GLU A 139 -5.61 -0.03 -7.41
C GLU A 139 -6.24 -0.41 -8.76
N ARG A 140 -5.52 -1.15 -9.63
CA ARG A 140 -6.05 -1.67 -10.91
C ARG A 140 -6.73 -3.04 -10.75
N LEU A 141 -6.90 -3.52 -9.53
CA LEU A 141 -7.75 -4.68 -9.27
C LEU A 141 -9.22 -4.33 -9.47
N PRO A 142 -10.02 -5.22 -10.08
CA PRO A 142 -11.47 -5.06 -10.13
C PRO A 142 -12.05 -4.92 -8.71
N ALA A 143 -13.12 -4.13 -8.58
CA ALA A 143 -13.79 -3.90 -7.31
C ALA A 143 -14.11 -5.19 -6.54
N ALA A 144 -14.62 -6.23 -7.23
CA ALA A 144 -14.92 -7.53 -6.61
C ALA A 144 -13.69 -8.16 -5.93
N ARG A 145 -12.50 -8.09 -6.55
CA ARG A 145 -11.27 -8.64 -5.96
C ARG A 145 -10.82 -7.83 -4.75
N LYS A 146 -10.98 -6.50 -4.78
CA LYS A 146 -10.72 -5.64 -3.61
C LYS A 146 -11.66 -5.98 -2.45
N VAL A 147 -12.93 -6.28 -2.73
CA VAL A 147 -13.90 -6.74 -1.72
C VAL A 147 -13.44 -8.04 -1.06
N GLU A 148 -13.04 -9.04 -1.84
CA GLU A 148 -12.53 -10.31 -1.30
C GLU A 148 -11.30 -10.12 -0.38
N LEU A 149 -10.33 -9.31 -0.82
CA LEU A 149 -9.14 -8.99 -0.02
C LEU A 149 -9.51 -8.24 1.27
N GLY A 150 -10.42 -7.27 1.20
CA GLY A 150 -10.86 -6.52 2.37
C GLY A 150 -11.63 -7.39 3.37
N GLN A 151 -12.54 -8.25 2.90
CA GLN A 151 -13.24 -9.21 3.75
C GLN A 151 -12.26 -10.18 4.44
N LEU A 152 -11.23 -10.63 3.72
CA LEU A 152 -10.18 -11.47 4.28
C LEU A 152 -9.40 -10.76 5.40
N LEU A 153 -9.00 -9.51 5.17
CA LEU A 153 -8.31 -8.69 6.17
C LEU A 153 -9.18 -8.41 7.38
N LEU A 154 -10.46 -8.09 7.19
CA LEU A 154 -11.41 -7.85 8.28
C LEU A 154 -11.61 -9.11 9.14
N LYS A 155 -11.80 -10.28 8.52
CA LYS A 155 -11.88 -11.57 9.24
C LYS A 155 -10.61 -11.84 10.04
N ARG A 156 -9.46 -11.44 9.50
CA ARG A 156 -8.16 -11.62 10.13
C ARG A 156 -7.97 -10.68 11.32
N LEU A 157 -8.36 -9.42 11.20
CA LEU A 157 -8.37 -8.41 12.25
C LEU A 157 -9.27 -8.76 13.45
N MET A 158 -10.24 -9.67 13.29
CA MET A 158 -11.03 -10.20 14.41
C MET A 158 -10.25 -11.18 15.31
N ARG A 159 -9.09 -11.69 14.86
CA ARG A 159 -8.26 -12.60 15.65
C ARG A 159 -7.45 -11.83 16.70
N LYS A 160 -7.39 -12.37 17.92
CA LYS A 160 -6.52 -11.83 18.97
C LYS A 160 -5.06 -11.89 18.54
N GLY A 161 -4.32 -10.80 18.77
CA GLY A 161 -2.89 -10.71 18.47
C GLY A 161 -2.54 -10.39 17.02
N GLU A 162 -3.52 -10.15 16.16
CA GLU A 162 -3.27 -9.68 14.79
C GLU A 162 -2.78 -8.22 14.79
N SER A 163 -1.96 -7.85 13.80
CA SER A 163 -1.40 -6.49 13.73
C SER A 163 -2.50 -5.45 13.47
N PRO A 164 -2.64 -4.41 14.30
CA PRO A 164 -3.61 -3.34 14.04
C PRO A 164 -3.26 -2.53 12.78
N HIS A 165 -2.03 -2.63 12.27
CA HIS A 165 -1.63 -1.97 11.03
C HIS A 165 -2.35 -2.49 9.79
N LEU A 166 -3.00 -3.67 9.84
CA LEU A 166 -3.84 -4.14 8.74
C LEU A 166 -5.06 -3.25 8.47
N TRP A 167 -5.48 -2.42 9.42
CA TRP A 167 -6.56 -1.44 9.19
C TRP A 167 -6.19 -0.43 8.12
N TRP A 168 -4.90 -0.06 7.99
CA TRP A 168 -4.46 0.80 6.89
C TRP A 168 -4.76 0.17 5.53
N ALA A 169 -4.56 -1.15 5.41
CA ALA A 169 -4.83 -1.88 4.17
C ALA A 169 -6.34 -1.92 3.86
N VAL A 170 -7.19 -2.09 4.87
CA VAL A 170 -8.65 -2.00 4.71
C VAL A 170 -9.07 -0.61 4.22
N GLY A 171 -8.53 0.45 4.84
CA GLY A 171 -8.83 1.83 4.44
C GLY A 171 -8.42 2.12 3.00
N ARG A 172 -7.26 1.61 2.56
CA ARG A 172 -6.76 1.80 1.19
C ARG A 172 -7.54 1.00 0.14
N LEU A 173 -7.87 -0.26 0.41
CA LEU A 173 -8.76 -1.05 -0.46
C LEU A 173 -10.13 -0.40 -0.61
N GLY A 174 -10.60 0.23 0.46
CA GLY A 174 -11.87 0.94 0.53
C GLY A 174 -11.81 2.41 0.12
N ALA A 175 -10.67 2.94 -0.33
CA ALA A 175 -10.51 4.36 -0.59
C ALA A 175 -11.47 4.85 -1.70
N ARG A 176 -12.12 5.99 -1.46
CA ARG A 176 -13.07 6.60 -2.41
C ARG A 176 -12.39 7.29 -3.59
N ILE A 177 -11.17 7.80 -3.35
CA ILE A 177 -10.31 8.44 -4.33
C ILE A 177 -9.06 7.56 -4.51
N PRO A 178 -8.97 6.80 -5.63
CA PRO A 178 -7.75 6.10 -6.01
C PRO A 178 -6.59 7.08 -6.19
N ALA A 179 -5.37 6.66 -5.86
CA ALA A 179 -4.16 7.42 -6.10
C ALA A 179 -3.68 7.34 -7.56
N TYR A 180 -4.02 6.27 -8.28
CA TYR A 180 -3.63 6.05 -9.68
C TYR A 180 -4.56 5.08 -10.45
N GLY A 181 -5.41 4.32 -9.76
CA GLY A 181 -6.37 3.41 -10.39
C GLY A 181 -7.62 4.11 -10.92
N SER A 182 -8.46 3.36 -11.63
CA SER A 182 -9.74 3.87 -12.15
C SER A 182 -10.75 4.08 -11.02
N ALA A 183 -11.55 5.14 -11.11
CA ALA A 183 -12.70 5.36 -10.23
C ALA A 183 -13.73 4.22 -10.31
N HIS A 184 -13.83 3.53 -11.45
CA HIS A 184 -14.73 2.38 -11.64
C HIS A 184 -14.33 1.14 -10.82
N ASP A 185 -13.06 1.05 -10.42
CA ASP A 185 -12.55 -0.09 -9.66
C ASP A 185 -12.67 0.12 -8.14
N VAL A 186 -13.28 1.22 -7.69
CA VAL A 186 -13.54 1.49 -6.28
C VAL A 186 -14.60 0.52 -5.75
N VAL A 187 -14.44 0.03 -4.51
CA VAL A 187 -15.44 -0.89 -3.93
C VAL A 187 -16.80 -0.19 -3.77
N PRO A 188 -17.94 -0.90 -3.94
CA PRO A 188 -19.27 -0.30 -3.83
C PRO A 188 -19.50 0.42 -2.50
N ILE A 189 -20.35 1.46 -2.51
CA ILE A 189 -20.70 2.25 -1.31
C ILE A 189 -21.14 1.33 -0.17
N THR A 190 -22.05 0.40 -0.43
CA THR A 190 -22.60 -0.51 0.60
C THR A 190 -21.52 -1.35 1.28
N VAL A 191 -20.48 -1.76 0.54
CA VAL A 191 -19.34 -2.49 1.10
C VAL A 191 -18.46 -1.57 1.94
N ALA A 192 -18.21 -0.35 1.47
CA ALA A 192 -17.45 0.65 2.22
C ALA A 192 -18.15 1.04 3.53
N GLU A 193 -19.49 1.15 3.52
CA GLU A 193 -20.31 1.39 4.72
C GLU A 193 -20.18 0.25 5.74
N GLU A 194 -20.29 -1.01 5.29
CA GLU A 194 -20.09 -2.19 6.17
C GLU A 194 -18.69 -2.18 6.81
N TRP A 195 -17.66 -1.84 6.03
CA TRP A 195 -16.30 -1.79 6.55
C TRP A 195 -16.12 -0.62 7.50
N LEU A 196 -16.71 0.54 7.19
CA LEU A 196 -16.68 1.71 8.05
C LEU A 196 -17.33 1.43 9.40
N ASP A 197 -18.47 0.73 9.44
CA ASP A 197 -19.11 0.36 10.70
C ASP A 197 -18.19 -0.48 11.61
N ARG A 198 -17.42 -1.41 11.02
CA ARG A 198 -16.41 -2.20 11.77
C ARG A 198 -15.27 -1.34 12.29
N VAL A 199 -14.81 -0.36 11.51
CA VAL A 199 -13.76 0.58 11.91
C VAL A 199 -14.25 1.50 13.03
N MET A 200 -15.48 2.01 12.92
CA MET A 200 -16.11 2.92 13.88
C MET A 200 -16.35 2.26 15.24
N ALA A 201 -16.55 0.94 15.27
CA ALA A 201 -16.72 0.18 16.51
C ALA A 201 -15.44 0.05 17.37
N LEU A 202 -14.30 0.50 16.87
CA LEU A 202 -13.01 0.44 17.57
C LEU A 202 -12.75 1.69 18.41
N ASP A 203 -12.03 1.50 19.51
CA ASP A 203 -11.37 2.62 20.18
C ASP A 203 -10.13 3.06 19.39
N TRP A 204 -10.24 4.19 18.70
CA TRP A 204 -9.18 4.74 17.85
C TRP A 204 -7.99 5.29 18.62
N LYS A 205 -8.10 5.51 19.93
CA LYS A 205 -6.94 5.84 20.77
C LYS A 205 -6.04 4.63 20.96
N THR A 206 -6.65 3.44 21.03
CA THR A 206 -5.95 2.16 21.18
C THR A 206 -5.54 1.59 19.82
N VAL A 207 -6.40 1.68 18.81
CA VAL A 207 -6.16 1.17 17.45
C VAL A 207 -5.88 2.34 16.50
N THR A 208 -4.74 3.00 16.67
CA THR A 208 -4.41 4.25 15.93
C THR A 208 -4.59 4.16 14.40
N PRO A 209 -4.21 3.06 13.70
CA PRO A 209 -4.40 2.98 12.25
C PRO A 209 -5.87 2.97 11.79
N ALA A 210 -6.82 2.66 12.68
CA ALA A 210 -8.25 2.62 12.35
C ALA A 210 -8.81 4.01 12.01
N ALA A 211 -8.37 5.06 12.70
CA ALA A 211 -8.84 6.42 12.44
C ALA A 211 -8.52 6.89 11.00
N PHE A 212 -7.31 6.60 10.52
CA PHE A 212 -6.95 6.92 9.14
C PHE A 212 -7.67 6.01 8.13
N ALA A 213 -7.91 4.74 8.49
CA ALA A 213 -8.72 3.86 7.66
C ALA A 213 -10.15 4.39 7.45
N ALA A 214 -10.79 4.87 8.53
CA ALA A 214 -12.10 5.53 8.46
C ALA A 214 -12.04 6.80 7.60
N THR A 215 -10.97 7.57 7.72
CA THR A 215 -10.74 8.77 6.90
C THR A 215 -10.72 8.44 5.41
N LEU A 216 -10.01 7.39 4.99
CA LEU A 216 -9.94 6.99 3.58
C LEU A 216 -11.26 6.42 3.05
N LEU A 217 -11.99 5.68 3.89
CA LEU A 217 -13.32 5.13 3.57
C LEU A 217 -14.38 6.24 3.40
N ALA A 218 -14.27 7.31 4.18
CA ALA A 218 -15.24 8.41 4.21
C ALA A 218 -14.80 9.66 3.43
N ARG A 219 -13.61 9.67 2.83
CA ARG A 219 -13.07 10.80 2.07
C ARG A 219 -14.04 11.23 0.97
N LEU A 220 -14.33 12.53 0.90
CA LEU A 220 -15.23 13.10 -0.07
C LEU A 220 -14.53 13.20 -1.43
N SER A 221 -15.10 12.52 -2.43
CA SER A 221 -14.60 12.52 -3.81
C SER A 221 -15.29 13.52 -4.72
N GLY A 222 -16.46 14.04 -4.32
CA GLY A 222 -17.29 14.90 -5.16
C GLY A 222 -18.19 14.12 -6.14
N ASP A 223 -18.17 12.79 -6.04
CA ASP A 223 -18.90 11.86 -6.89
C ASP A 223 -19.94 11.10 -6.06
N ARG A 224 -21.21 11.32 -6.38
CA ARG A 224 -22.36 10.75 -5.64
C ARG A 224 -22.41 9.23 -5.69
N GLU A 225 -21.82 8.59 -6.71
CA GLU A 225 -21.81 7.13 -6.83
C GLU A 225 -20.73 6.47 -5.95
N ARG A 226 -19.80 7.25 -5.42
CA ARG A 226 -18.71 6.77 -4.56
C ARG A 226 -18.79 7.30 -3.13
N ASP A 227 -19.31 8.50 -2.96
CA ASP A 227 -19.35 9.19 -1.66
C ASP A 227 -20.37 8.54 -0.71
N LEU A 228 -19.92 8.31 0.53
CA LEU A 228 -20.81 7.87 1.61
C LEU A 228 -21.84 8.95 1.94
N SER A 229 -22.97 8.58 2.54
CA SER A 229 -23.98 9.56 2.97
C SER A 229 -23.39 10.62 3.91
N GLU A 230 -23.92 11.84 3.85
CA GLU A 230 -23.48 12.94 4.71
C GLU A 230 -23.61 12.57 6.20
N ALA A 231 -24.69 11.90 6.59
CA ALA A 231 -24.89 11.43 7.95
C ALA A 231 -23.77 10.50 8.45
N LEU A 232 -23.29 9.58 7.61
CA LEU A 232 -22.16 8.72 7.94
C LEU A 232 -20.86 9.52 8.03
N ARG A 233 -20.60 10.40 7.06
CA ARG A 233 -19.41 11.27 7.09
C ARG A 233 -19.34 12.12 8.36
N GLN A 234 -20.47 12.71 8.78
CA GLN A 234 -20.55 13.49 10.03
C GLN A 234 -20.26 12.66 11.28
N ARG A 235 -20.69 11.40 11.34
CA ARG A 235 -20.34 10.48 12.43
C ARG A 235 -18.83 10.24 12.50
N VAL A 236 -18.17 10.04 11.36
CA VAL A 236 -16.70 9.87 11.30
C VAL A 236 -16.00 11.13 11.78
N ILE A 237 -16.40 12.30 11.30
CA ILE A 237 -15.86 13.60 11.71
C ILE A 237 -15.98 13.79 13.23
N GLN A 238 -17.14 13.48 13.82
CA GLN A 238 -17.36 13.61 15.26
C GLN A 238 -16.40 12.71 16.06
N GLN A 239 -16.20 11.46 15.63
CA GLN A 239 -15.28 10.55 16.30
C GLN A 239 -13.82 10.99 16.12
N LEU A 240 -13.43 11.52 14.95
CA LEU A 240 -12.10 12.08 14.70
C LEU A 240 -11.82 13.30 15.61
N ARG A 241 -12.81 14.19 15.77
CA ARG A 241 -12.73 15.32 16.73
C ARG A 241 -12.53 14.83 18.16
N SER A 242 -13.23 13.77 18.58
CA SER A 242 -13.13 13.23 19.95
C SER A 242 -11.73 12.71 20.32
N ILE A 243 -10.94 12.27 19.32
CA ILE A 243 -9.56 11.82 19.52
C ILE A 243 -8.52 12.88 19.16
N LYS A 244 -8.95 14.11 18.80
CA LYS A 244 -8.08 15.20 18.33
C LYS A 244 -7.21 14.78 17.14
N ALA A 245 -7.83 14.11 16.15
CA ALA A 245 -7.16 13.73 14.91
C ALA A 245 -6.66 14.97 14.13
N PRO A 246 -5.69 14.79 13.20
CA PRO A 246 -5.20 15.89 12.36
C PRO A 246 -6.34 16.60 11.61
N ALA A 247 -6.29 17.93 11.54
CA ALA A 247 -7.28 18.74 10.83
C ALA A 247 -7.42 18.35 9.36
N THR A 248 -6.32 17.95 8.71
CA THR A 248 -6.33 17.49 7.32
C THR A 248 -7.21 16.26 7.11
N TRP A 249 -7.34 15.38 8.10
CA TRP A 249 -8.21 14.19 8.01
C TRP A 249 -9.69 14.55 8.07
N LEU A 250 -10.05 15.57 8.85
CA LEU A 250 -11.43 16.07 8.88
C LEU A 250 -11.75 16.73 7.53
N GLN A 251 -10.83 17.55 7.03
CA GLN A 251 -10.98 18.26 5.77
C GLN A 251 -11.16 17.30 4.59
N MET A 252 -10.46 16.14 4.58
CA MET A 252 -10.68 15.10 3.57
C MET A 252 -12.11 14.57 3.51
N ILE A 253 -12.87 14.64 4.61
CA ILE A 253 -14.24 14.11 4.70
C ILE A 253 -15.27 15.23 4.48
N GLU A 254 -14.92 16.46 4.84
CA GLU A 254 -15.75 17.65 4.71
C GLU A 254 -15.74 18.20 3.27
N ASP A 255 -14.57 18.24 2.64
CA ASP A 255 -14.35 18.92 1.36
C ASP A 255 -13.60 18.02 0.35
N VAL A 256 -13.75 18.34 -0.94
CA VAL A 256 -12.92 17.75 -2.00
C VAL A 256 -11.57 18.45 -1.99
N VAL A 257 -10.54 17.78 -1.47
CA VAL A 257 -9.20 18.34 -1.32
C VAL A 257 -8.12 17.44 -1.89
N GLU A 258 -7.05 18.06 -2.40
CA GLU A 258 -5.79 17.38 -2.69
C GLU A 258 -5.03 17.06 -1.39
N LEU A 259 -4.23 16.01 -1.43
CA LEU A 259 -3.43 15.58 -0.29
C LEU A 259 -2.15 16.42 -0.19
N ASP A 260 -1.77 16.80 1.03
CA ASP A 260 -0.43 17.32 1.27
C ASP A 260 0.64 16.23 1.13
N GLU A 261 1.92 16.57 1.23
CA GLU A 261 3.02 15.61 1.10
C GLU A 261 2.99 14.52 2.18
N ALA A 262 2.56 14.86 3.41
CA ALA A 262 2.53 13.93 4.52
C ALA A 262 1.41 12.91 4.35
N ASP A 263 0.22 13.35 3.95
CA ASP A 263 -0.94 12.52 3.68
C ASP A 263 -0.77 11.71 2.39
N THR A 264 -0.12 12.27 1.37
CA THR A 264 0.35 11.52 0.20
C THR A 264 1.28 10.38 0.65
N GLY A 265 2.27 10.67 1.49
CA GLY A 265 3.15 9.65 2.07
C GLY A 265 2.39 8.57 2.84
N ARG A 266 1.34 8.93 3.59
CA ARG A 266 0.47 7.97 4.28
C ARG A 266 -0.33 7.09 3.31
N VAL A 267 -0.83 7.65 2.21
CA VAL A 267 -1.61 6.92 1.19
C VAL A 267 -0.75 5.95 0.39
N PHE A 268 0.46 6.37 -0.03
CA PHE A 268 1.41 5.49 -0.71
C PHE A 268 2.14 4.54 0.25
N GLY A 269 2.07 4.80 1.57
CA GLY A 269 2.79 4.04 2.59
C GLY A 269 4.29 4.32 2.62
N GLU A 270 4.73 5.36 1.89
CA GLU A 270 6.09 5.90 1.81
C GLU A 270 6.08 7.26 1.08
N THR A 271 7.06 8.13 1.34
CA THR A 271 7.21 9.42 0.66
C THR A 271 7.61 9.26 -0.81
N LEU A 272 7.01 10.06 -1.69
CA LEU A 272 7.38 10.13 -3.10
C LEU A 272 8.78 10.76 -3.29
N PRO A 273 9.49 10.44 -4.39
CA PRO A 273 10.74 11.09 -4.72
C PRO A 273 10.64 12.61 -4.83
N PRO A 274 11.63 13.37 -4.35
CA PRO A 274 11.71 14.80 -4.59
C PRO A 274 11.59 15.14 -6.08
N GLY A 275 10.73 16.12 -6.38
CA GLY A 275 10.44 16.58 -7.74
C GLY A 275 9.40 15.75 -8.50
N LEU A 276 8.93 14.62 -7.95
CA LEU A 276 7.81 13.87 -8.54
C LEU A 276 6.49 14.37 -7.97
N ARG A 277 5.62 14.88 -8.85
CA ARG A 277 4.21 15.15 -8.55
C ARG A 277 3.35 14.28 -9.44
N LEU A 278 2.48 13.50 -8.82
CA LEU A 278 1.48 12.72 -9.53
C LEU A 278 0.25 13.62 -9.70
N VAL A 279 -0.23 13.75 -10.93
CA VAL A 279 -1.49 14.44 -11.18
C VAL A 279 -2.58 13.38 -11.06
N GLY A 280 -3.50 13.58 -10.13
CA GLY A 280 -4.67 12.74 -9.89
C GLY A 280 -5.93 13.58 -9.91
#